data_AF-A0A2S8WQ60-F1
#
_entry.id   AF-A0A2S8WQ60-F1
#
_cell.length_a   1.000
_cell.length_b   1.000
_cell.length_c   1.000
_cell.angle_alpha   90.00
_cell.angle_beta   90.00
_cell.angle_gamma   90.00
#
_symmetry.space_group_name_H-M   'P 1'
#
loop_
_entity.id
_entity.type
_entity.pdbx_description
1 polymer ?
#
loop_
_entity_poly.entity_id
_entity_poly.type
_entity_poly.pdbx_seq_one_letter_code
_entity_poly.pdbx_strand_id
1 'polypeptide(L)'
;MDLTLRVTDEAALKDFAEQRMRTEYEDDPDMLLDELSELRNGHIASLSIALEPEFLTSMIPGIQIIESECSITSENAEETILQVEPEPAAQPRQASDDASASTSNSPLSDMAALGAMVRIHALEQYTEEFEESDPEADDFSPNTLLTGALMWSYETLVDSLFEDISFQRNGGTAIEETLCLSQLPEAFQEHYTSGFTQRFLAITMDLGHSLVSGFSHPSCVAQELVLRLVFNRMELLEDLYTELELPDDWRSMLEDLMFEDTDHEFLYDPSMLGIGSDPKFAHMRVVNLDIADWFTPFADRTVNPYAHDALGTTD
;
A
#
# COMPACT_ATOMS: atom_id res chain seq x y z
N MET A 1 9.62 -9.14 4.76
CA MET A 1 9.35 -10.41 5.48
C MET A 1 10.56 -11.29 5.27
N ASP A 2 11.31 -11.58 6.33
CA ASP A 2 12.59 -12.28 6.18
C ASP A 2 12.37 -13.79 6.19
N LEU A 3 12.74 -14.45 5.09
CA LEU A 3 12.64 -15.90 4.94
C LEU A 3 14.00 -16.52 5.24
N THR A 4 14.15 -17.16 6.39
CA THR A 4 15.37 -17.91 6.74
C THR A 4 15.26 -19.34 6.24
N LEU A 5 16.15 -19.73 5.31
CA LEU A 5 16.20 -21.09 4.75
C LEU A 5 17.48 -21.80 5.19
N ARG A 6 17.35 -23.09 5.51
CA ARG A 6 18.49 -23.97 5.81
C ARG A 6 18.62 -25.03 4.72
N VAL A 7 19.73 -25.03 4.00
CA VAL A 7 20.05 -26.08 3.03
C VAL A 7 20.54 -27.32 3.79
N THR A 8 19.82 -28.42 3.65
CA THR A 8 20.15 -29.70 4.30
C THR A 8 20.81 -30.70 3.35
N ASP A 9 20.65 -30.51 2.04
CA ASP A 9 21.25 -31.33 0.98
C ASP A 9 21.68 -30.43 -0.18
N GLU A 10 22.97 -30.09 -0.18
CA GLU A 10 23.57 -29.20 -1.17
C GLU A 10 23.68 -29.83 -2.56
N ALA A 11 23.83 -31.15 -2.63
CA ALA A 11 23.94 -31.86 -3.91
C ALA A 11 22.60 -31.85 -4.63
N ALA A 12 21.51 -32.15 -3.91
CA ALA A 12 20.16 -32.09 -4.48
C ALA A 12 19.79 -30.69 -4.98
N LEU A 13 20.15 -29.64 -4.23
CA LEU A 13 19.93 -28.26 -4.64
C LEU A 13 20.69 -27.91 -5.93
N LYS A 14 21.95 -28.35 -6.02
CA LYS A 14 22.79 -28.10 -7.19
C LYS A 14 22.27 -28.83 -8.42
N ASP A 15 21.93 -30.11 -8.28
CA ASP A 15 21.36 -30.92 -9.37
C ASP A 15 20.06 -30.29 -9.89
N PHE A 16 19.22 -29.77 -8.99
CA PHE A 16 18.00 -29.05 -9.34
C PHE A 16 18.28 -27.77 -10.16
N ALA A 17 19.23 -26.94 -9.69
CA ALA A 17 19.61 -25.71 -10.40
C ALA A 17 20.23 -26.01 -11.78
N GLU A 18 21.07 -27.04 -11.89
CA GLU A 18 21.64 -27.46 -13.18
C GLU A 18 20.57 -27.98 -14.15
N GLN A 19 19.60 -28.76 -13.67
CA GLN A 19 18.50 -29.26 -14.50
C GLN A 19 17.60 -28.12 -15.00
N ARG A 20 17.38 -27.09 -14.18
CA ARG A 20 16.63 -25.89 -14.54
C ARG A 20 17.31 -25.10 -15.65
N MET A 21 18.59 -24.76 -15.50
CA MET A 21 19.34 -24.02 -16.54
C MET A 21 19.31 -24.76 -17.88
N ARG A 22 19.43 -26.08 -17.87
CA ARG A 22 19.35 -26.90 -19.09
C ARG A 22 18.01 -26.81 -19.80
N THR A 23 16.93 -26.56 -19.06
CA THR A 23 15.58 -26.41 -19.61
C THR A 23 15.35 -25.00 -20.14
N GLU A 24 15.88 -24.00 -19.44
CA GLU A 24 15.71 -22.58 -19.79
C GLU A 24 16.57 -22.16 -20.99
N TYR A 25 17.80 -22.65 -21.05
CA TYR A 25 18.73 -22.40 -22.15
C TYR A 25 18.79 -23.56 -23.14
N GLU A 26 17.71 -24.34 -23.29
CA GLU A 26 17.65 -25.48 -24.23
C GLU A 26 18.00 -25.05 -25.67
N ASP A 27 17.63 -23.82 -26.05
CA ASP A 27 17.84 -23.25 -27.38
C ASP A 27 19.15 -22.44 -27.51
N ASP A 28 19.91 -22.22 -26.43
CA ASP A 28 21.20 -21.50 -26.44
C ASP A 28 22.28 -22.23 -25.60
N PRO A 29 22.96 -23.22 -26.21
CA PRO A 29 23.92 -24.07 -25.50
C PRO A 29 25.23 -23.36 -25.12
N ASP A 30 25.55 -22.23 -25.76
CA ASP A 30 26.75 -21.46 -25.43
C ASP A 30 26.50 -20.61 -24.17
N MET A 31 25.33 -20.00 -24.05
CA MET A 31 24.90 -19.29 -22.83
C MET A 31 24.77 -20.25 -21.63
N LEU A 32 24.24 -21.46 -21.86
CA LEU A 32 24.15 -22.51 -20.85
C LEU A 32 25.53 -22.90 -20.26
N LEU A 33 26.58 -22.90 -21.07
CA LEU A 33 27.93 -23.30 -20.61
C LEU A 33 28.57 -22.24 -19.72
N ASP A 34 28.36 -20.96 -20.01
CA ASP A 34 28.85 -19.85 -19.20
C ASP A 34 28.12 -19.84 -17.84
N GLU A 35 26.79 -19.95 -17.84
CA GLU A 35 25.95 -19.97 -16.63
C GLU A 35 26.22 -21.20 -15.72
N LEU A 36 26.35 -22.40 -16.30
CA LEU A 36 26.73 -23.60 -15.54
C LEU A 36 28.14 -23.50 -14.92
N SER A 37 29.01 -22.66 -15.48
CA SER A 37 30.35 -22.42 -14.92
C SER A 37 30.30 -21.58 -13.64
N GLU A 38 29.30 -20.69 -13.52
CA GLU A 38 29.06 -19.86 -12.34
C GLU A 38 28.44 -20.67 -11.19
N LEU A 39 27.56 -21.63 -11.50
CA LEU A 39 26.98 -22.59 -10.55
C LEU A 39 28.02 -23.45 -9.81
N ARG A 40 29.22 -23.61 -10.37
CA ARG A 40 30.31 -24.32 -9.70
C ARG A 40 30.91 -23.55 -8.52
N ASN A 41 30.57 -22.27 -8.34
CA ASN A 41 31.23 -21.38 -7.39
C ASN A 41 30.51 -21.22 -6.03
N GLY A 42 29.37 -21.88 -5.79
CA GLY A 42 28.82 -22.03 -4.44
C GLY A 42 27.28 -22.11 -4.34
N HIS A 43 26.80 -22.50 -3.16
CA HIS A 43 25.37 -22.75 -2.88
C HIS A 43 24.48 -21.51 -3.02
N ILE A 44 25.03 -20.30 -2.88
CA ILE A 44 24.30 -19.05 -3.07
C ILE A 44 23.84 -18.92 -4.52
N ALA A 45 24.71 -19.19 -5.49
CA ALA A 45 24.34 -19.16 -6.91
C ALA A 45 23.24 -20.19 -7.20
N SER A 46 23.37 -21.40 -6.66
CA SER A 46 22.33 -22.44 -6.79
C SER A 46 20.99 -22.05 -6.16
N LEU A 47 21.00 -21.32 -5.03
CA LEU A 47 19.78 -20.81 -4.41
C LEU A 47 19.18 -19.65 -5.20
N SER A 48 19.97 -18.73 -5.74
CA SER A 48 19.47 -17.64 -6.60
C SER A 48 18.68 -18.21 -7.77
N ILE A 49 19.24 -19.22 -8.43
CA ILE A 49 18.61 -19.90 -9.56
C ILE A 49 17.39 -20.71 -9.12
N ALA A 50 17.44 -21.37 -7.95
CA ALA A 50 16.31 -22.16 -7.47
C ALA A 50 15.13 -21.30 -6.98
N LEU A 51 15.41 -20.11 -6.44
CA LEU A 51 14.45 -19.18 -5.84
C LEU A 51 14.11 -18.01 -6.76
N GLU A 52 14.43 -18.12 -8.04
CA GLU A 52 14.09 -17.11 -9.03
C GLU A 52 12.57 -16.84 -9.00
N PRO A 53 12.16 -15.59 -8.83
CA PRO A 53 10.78 -15.23 -8.52
C PRO A 53 9.79 -15.79 -9.56
N GLU A 54 10.11 -15.69 -10.85
CA GLU A 54 9.24 -16.16 -11.94
C GLU A 54 8.85 -17.64 -11.80
N PHE A 55 9.76 -18.46 -11.29
CA PHE A 55 9.50 -19.88 -11.11
C PHE A 55 8.58 -20.18 -9.92
N LEU A 56 8.70 -19.44 -8.82
CA LEU A 56 7.80 -19.57 -7.67
C LEU A 56 6.35 -19.30 -8.07
N THR A 57 6.13 -18.37 -9.00
CA THR A 57 4.78 -18.09 -9.55
C THR A 57 4.27 -19.17 -10.48
N SER A 58 5.15 -19.86 -11.23
CA SER A 58 4.73 -20.98 -12.08
C SER A 58 4.38 -22.24 -11.30
N MET A 59 4.99 -22.47 -10.13
CA MET A 59 4.79 -23.69 -9.34
C MET A 59 3.57 -23.64 -8.43
N ILE A 60 3.11 -22.46 -8.03
CA ILE A 60 2.01 -22.31 -7.09
C ILE A 60 0.90 -21.48 -7.76
N PRO A 61 -0.16 -22.14 -8.27
CA PRO A 61 -1.27 -21.43 -8.92
C PRO A 61 -1.88 -20.39 -7.99
N GLY A 62 -1.93 -19.14 -8.45
CA GLY A 62 -2.50 -18.01 -7.71
C GLY A 62 -1.49 -17.17 -6.92
N ILE A 63 -0.18 -17.47 -6.98
CA ILE A 63 0.88 -16.57 -6.49
C ILE A 63 1.34 -15.66 -7.62
N GLN A 64 1.34 -14.35 -7.37
CA GLN A 64 1.86 -13.31 -8.26
C GLN A 64 2.90 -12.49 -7.50
N ILE A 65 3.94 -12.07 -8.21
CA ILE A 65 4.98 -11.21 -7.65
C ILE A 65 4.60 -9.77 -7.97
N ILE A 66 4.51 -8.96 -6.91
CA ILE A 66 4.13 -7.56 -6.99
C ILE A 66 5.40 -6.69 -7.12
N GLU A 67 6.49 -7.07 -6.44
CA GLU A 67 7.86 -6.54 -6.59
C GLU A 67 8.88 -7.64 -6.24
N SER A 68 10.10 -7.58 -6.81
CA SER A 68 11.18 -8.51 -6.44
C SER A 68 12.55 -7.84 -6.27
N GLU A 69 13.02 -7.77 -5.04
CA GLU A 69 14.45 -7.73 -4.71
C GLU A 69 14.78 -8.98 -3.89
N CYS A 70 15.50 -9.94 -4.49
CA CYS A 70 15.97 -11.13 -3.78
C CYS A 70 17.46 -10.97 -3.46
N SER A 71 17.77 -10.59 -2.22
CA SER A 71 19.16 -10.56 -1.74
C SER A 71 19.45 -11.81 -0.91
N ILE A 72 20.28 -12.71 -1.42
CA ILE A 72 20.72 -13.89 -0.67
C ILE A 72 22.04 -13.56 0.03
N THR A 73 22.01 -13.54 1.35
CA THR A 73 23.19 -13.33 2.20
C THR A 73 23.50 -14.62 2.97
N SER A 74 24.79 -14.98 3.08
CA SER A 74 25.20 -16.06 3.97
C SER A 74 25.72 -15.48 5.28
N GLU A 75 24.97 -15.64 6.36
CA GLU A 75 25.51 -15.40 7.70
C GLU A 75 26.15 -16.68 8.23
N ASN A 76 27.38 -16.59 8.74
CA ASN A 76 28.05 -17.69 9.41
C ASN A 76 27.32 -17.97 10.74
N ALA A 77 26.35 -18.88 10.70
CA ALA A 77 25.65 -19.35 11.88
C ALA A 77 26.59 -20.22 12.74
N GLU A 78 27.03 -19.70 13.88
CA GLU A 78 27.60 -20.52 14.94
C GLU A 78 26.53 -21.52 15.42
N GLU A 79 26.91 -22.79 15.41
CA GLU A 79 26.04 -23.95 15.66
C GLU A 79 25.32 -23.87 17.02
N THR A 80 23.99 -23.83 17.00
CA THR A 80 23.18 -24.41 18.08
C THR A 80 22.21 -25.42 17.45
N ILE A 81 22.64 -26.68 17.46
CA ILE A 81 21.88 -27.82 16.95
C ILE A 81 20.85 -28.21 18.02
N LEU A 82 19.57 -27.86 17.79
CA LEU A 82 18.45 -28.56 18.42
C LEU A 82 18.01 -29.68 17.47
N GLN A 83 18.33 -30.91 17.86
CA GLN A 83 17.94 -32.13 17.16
C GLN A 83 16.42 -32.33 17.30
N VAL A 84 15.71 -32.37 16.17
CA VAL A 84 14.35 -32.91 16.09
C VAL A 84 14.40 -34.11 15.16
N GLU A 85 14.09 -35.28 15.71
CA GLU A 85 14.04 -36.55 14.97
C GLU A 85 12.82 -36.60 14.02
N PRO A 86 12.95 -37.23 12.83
CA PRO A 86 11.87 -37.32 11.85
C PRO A 86 10.88 -38.45 12.15
N GLU A 87 9.58 -38.15 12.07
CA GLU A 87 8.49 -39.13 12.05
C GLU A 87 8.32 -39.73 10.63
N PRO A 88 7.93 -41.01 10.47
CA PRO A 88 8.03 -41.73 9.21
C PRO A 88 6.79 -41.60 8.29
N ALA A 89 7.08 -41.72 7.00
CA ALA A 89 6.18 -41.58 5.85
C ALA A 89 4.95 -42.50 5.81
N ALA A 90 3.84 -41.95 5.31
CA ALA A 90 2.67 -42.71 4.85
C ALA A 90 2.53 -42.64 3.32
N GLN A 91 2.23 -43.80 2.72
CA GLN A 91 2.21 -44.10 1.28
C GLN A 91 0.92 -43.63 0.55
N PRO A 92 0.94 -43.56 -0.80
CA PRO A 92 -0.09 -42.89 -1.61
C PRO A 92 -1.24 -43.82 -2.02
N ARG A 93 -2.39 -43.24 -2.39
CA ARG A 93 -3.51 -43.92 -3.06
C ARG A 93 -3.84 -43.26 -4.41
N GLN A 94 -4.05 -44.10 -5.42
CA GLN A 94 -4.34 -43.73 -6.82
C GLN A 94 -5.85 -43.67 -7.15
N ALA A 95 -6.17 -42.69 -8.00
CA ALA A 95 -7.00 -42.66 -9.21
C ALA A 95 -8.49 -43.10 -9.21
N SER A 96 -9.32 -42.23 -9.79
CA SER A 96 -10.30 -42.59 -10.84
C SER A 96 -10.74 -41.35 -11.64
N ASP A 97 -10.66 -41.47 -12.98
CA ASP A 97 -11.21 -40.58 -14.01
C ASP A 97 -12.75 -40.74 -14.16
N ASP A 98 -13.47 -39.66 -14.54
CA ASP A 98 -14.21 -39.57 -15.82
C ASP A 98 -15.15 -38.34 -15.96
N ALA A 99 -15.17 -37.80 -17.19
CA ALA A 99 -16.27 -37.17 -17.95
C ALA A 99 -16.74 -35.70 -17.74
N SER A 100 -16.20 -34.83 -18.63
CA SER A 100 -16.81 -33.75 -19.45
C SER A 100 -18.23 -33.19 -19.19
N ALA A 101 -18.33 -31.85 -19.06
CA ALA A 101 -19.16 -30.96 -19.90
C ALA A 101 -18.96 -29.44 -19.58
N SER A 102 -18.55 -28.69 -20.61
CA SER A 102 -18.80 -27.27 -20.97
C SER A 102 -19.12 -26.16 -19.94
N THR A 103 -18.46 -25.03 -20.20
CA THR A 103 -18.77 -23.61 -19.88
C THR A 103 -18.61 -23.15 -18.44
N SER A 104 -17.49 -22.47 -18.16
CA SER A 104 -17.40 -21.49 -17.07
C SER A 104 -16.39 -20.41 -17.43
N ASN A 105 -16.84 -19.16 -17.39
CA ASN A 105 -16.04 -17.94 -17.48
C ASN A 105 -14.81 -18.05 -16.59
N SER A 106 -13.63 -17.76 -17.15
CA SER A 106 -12.36 -17.82 -16.43
C SER A 106 -12.14 -16.53 -15.64
N PRO A 107 -11.78 -16.58 -14.35
CA PRO A 107 -11.63 -15.41 -13.47
C PRO A 107 -10.39 -14.54 -13.78
N LEU A 108 -9.69 -14.81 -14.88
CA LEU A 108 -8.61 -13.96 -15.41
C LEU A 108 -9.11 -12.82 -16.30
N SER A 109 -10.41 -12.77 -16.62
CA SER A 109 -11.05 -11.54 -17.12
C SER A 109 -11.13 -10.45 -16.05
N ASP A 110 -10.89 -10.78 -14.77
CA ASP A 110 -11.14 -9.90 -13.65
C ASP A 110 -9.88 -9.14 -13.18
N MET A 111 -8.71 -9.37 -13.79
CA MET A 111 -7.49 -8.58 -13.54
C MET A 111 -7.39 -7.33 -14.42
N ALA A 112 -7.95 -7.37 -15.64
CA ALA A 112 -8.31 -6.15 -16.35
C ALA A 112 -9.40 -5.37 -15.59
N ALA A 113 -10.20 -6.08 -14.77
CA ALA A 113 -11.12 -5.47 -13.83
C ALA A 113 -10.44 -5.00 -12.53
N LEU A 114 -9.16 -5.31 -12.26
CA LEU A 114 -8.45 -4.79 -11.07
C LEU A 114 -7.94 -3.36 -11.30
N GLY A 115 -7.54 -3.04 -12.53
CA GLY A 115 -7.43 -1.65 -13.01
C GLY A 115 -8.78 -0.93 -13.07
N ALA A 116 -9.89 -1.69 -13.13
CA ALA A 116 -11.26 -1.22 -12.90
C ALA A 116 -11.77 -1.42 -11.45
N MET A 117 -10.88 -1.74 -10.48
CA MET A 117 -11.18 -1.91 -9.05
C MET A 117 -10.33 -1.02 -8.15
N VAL A 118 -9.88 0.14 -8.64
CA VAL A 118 -10.08 1.33 -7.83
C VAL A 118 -11.36 1.98 -8.33
N ARG A 119 -12.47 1.35 -7.95
CA ARG A 119 -13.76 2.02 -7.99
C ARG A 119 -13.78 3.04 -6.86
N ILE A 120 -13.07 4.15 -7.04
CA ILE A 120 -13.69 5.40 -6.65
C ILE A 120 -14.89 5.50 -7.59
N HIS A 121 -16.02 4.93 -7.18
CA HIS A 121 -17.28 4.94 -7.95
C HIS A 121 -17.69 6.38 -8.33
N ALA A 122 -17.10 7.35 -7.64
CA ALA A 122 -17.20 8.77 -7.87
C ALA A 122 -16.40 9.24 -9.11
N LEU A 123 -15.25 8.65 -9.44
CA LEU A 123 -14.49 8.95 -10.67
C LEU A 123 -15.12 8.31 -11.92
N GLU A 124 -15.83 7.18 -11.77
CA GLU A 124 -16.55 6.53 -12.87
C GLU A 124 -17.73 7.40 -13.38
N GLN A 125 -18.37 8.21 -12.54
CA GLN A 125 -19.51 9.07 -12.93
C GLN A 125 -19.13 10.25 -13.83
N TYR A 126 -17.85 10.62 -13.88
CA TYR A 126 -17.35 11.78 -14.66
C TYR A 126 -16.91 11.40 -16.09
N THR A 127 -17.07 10.14 -16.49
CA THR A 127 -16.53 9.58 -17.74
C THR A 127 -17.38 9.78 -19.00
N GLU A 128 -18.54 10.45 -18.93
CA GLU A 128 -19.39 10.64 -20.12
C GLU A 128 -18.94 11.79 -21.06
N GLU A 129 -17.92 12.59 -20.71
CA GLU A 129 -17.51 13.76 -21.53
C GLU A 129 -16.15 13.66 -22.25
N PHE A 130 -15.35 12.61 -22.06
CA PHE A 130 -14.06 12.51 -22.77
C PHE A 130 -14.19 11.69 -24.07
N GLU A 131 -14.07 12.38 -25.21
CA GLU A 131 -14.12 11.81 -26.57
C GLU A 131 -13.04 10.73 -26.80
N GLU A 132 -13.40 9.71 -27.60
CA GLU A 132 -12.58 8.54 -27.97
C GLU A 132 -11.13 8.90 -28.35
N SER A 133 -10.15 8.43 -27.56
CA SER A 133 -8.72 8.48 -27.89
C SER A 133 -8.24 7.23 -28.65
N ASP A 134 -7.26 7.46 -29.52
CA ASP A 134 -6.66 6.59 -30.55
C ASP A 134 -6.05 5.28 -29.99
N PRO A 135 -6.37 4.08 -30.52
CA PRO A 135 -5.96 2.77 -29.94
C PRO A 135 -4.48 2.36 -30.11
N GLU A 136 -3.56 3.26 -30.50
CA GLU A 136 -2.14 2.94 -30.75
C GLU A 136 -1.14 3.60 -29.78
N ALA A 137 -1.59 4.31 -28.74
CA ALA A 137 -0.74 4.71 -27.61
C ALA A 137 -1.08 3.85 -26.39
N ASP A 138 -0.10 3.11 -25.86
CA ASP A 138 -0.19 2.37 -24.59
C ASP A 138 -0.12 3.34 -23.39
N ASP A 139 -0.76 4.51 -23.52
CA ASP A 139 -0.85 5.54 -22.47
C ASP A 139 -1.93 5.15 -21.48
N PHE A 140 -1.58 5.17 -20.19
CA PHE A 140 -2.55 5.02 -19.13
C PHE A 140 -3.62 6.10 -19.25
N SER A 141 -4.89 5.73 -19.09
CA SER A 141 -5.95 6.73 -19.05
C SER A 141 -5.67 7.75 -17.93
N PRO A 142 -6.03 9.03 -18.08
CA PRO A 142 -5.85 10.04 -17.03
C PRO A 142 -6.40 9.60 -15.67
N ASN A 143 -7.49 8.82 -15.67
CA ASN A 143 -8.08 8.25 -14.46
C ASN A 143 -7.19 7.20 -13.79
N THR A 144 -6.49 6.40 -14.60
CA THR A 144 -5.53 5.40 -14.11
C THR A 144 -4.32 6.09 -13.48
N LEU A 145 -3.81 7.16 -14.10
CA LEU A 145 -2.73 7.97 -13.54
C LEU A 145 -3.15 8.64 -12.23
N LEU A 146 -4.33 9.28 -12.22
CA LEU A 146 -4.87 9.94 -11.04
C LEU A 146 -5.06 8.97 -9.86
N THR A 147 -5.63 7.81 -10.16
CA THR A 147 -5.78 6.71 -9.20
C THR A 147 -4.44 6.24 -8.66
N GLY A 148 -3.47 6.01 -9.56
CA GLY A 148 -2.12 5.58 -9.17
C GLY A 148 -1.44 6.61 -8.28
N ALA A 149 -1.50 7.89 -8.64
CA ALA A 149 -0.95 8.99 -7.86
C ALA A 149 -1.59 9.11 -6.47
N LEU A 150 -2.92 8.94 -6.37
CA LEU A 150 -3.64 8.94 -5.11
C LEU A 150 -3.20 7.78 -4.20
N MET A 151 -3.15 6.56 -4.74
CA MET A 151 -2.76 5.37 -3.97
C MET A 151 -1.30 5.43 -3.54
N TRP A 152 -0.39 5.83 -4.43
CA TRP A 152 1.03 6.03 -4.09
C TRP A 152 1.20 7.07 -2.99
N SER A 153 0.47 8.18 -3.08
CA SER A 153 0.52 9.27 -2.09
C SER A 153 0.00 8.82 -0.72
N TYR A 154 -1.05 7.99 -0.72
CA TYR A 154 -1.58 7.35 0.48
C TYR A 154 -0.58 6.37 1.12
N GLU A 155 0.03 5.48 0.34
CA GLU A 155 1.02 4.52 0.85
C GLU A 155 2.24 5.23 1.43
N THR A 156 2.76 6.23 0.72
CA THR A 156 3.89 7.05 1.19
C THR A 156 3.54 7.80 2.49
N LEU A 157 2.28 8.25 2.64
CA LEU A 157 1.80 8.88 3.87
C LEU A 157 1.81 7.89 5.05
N VAL A 158 1.37 6.65 4.83
CA VAL A 158 1.39 5.58 5.84
C VAL A 158 2.82 5.32 6.32
N ASP A 159 3.77 5.15 5.40
CA ASP A 159 5.17 4.91 5.74
C ASP A 159 5.77 6.08 6.54
N SER A 160 5.51 7.31 6.07
CA SER A 160 5.95 8.53 6.75
C SER A 160 5.37 8.64 8.18
N LEU A 161 4.13 8.19 8.42
CA LEU A 161 3.56 8.16 9.77
C LEU A 161 4.21 7.11 10.67
N PHE A 162 4.63 5.96 10.14
CA PHE A 162 5.43 5.00 10.90
C PHE A 162 6.79 5.58 11.30
N GLU A 163 7.43 6.32 10.39
CA GLU A 163 8.68 7.04 10.67
C GLU A 163 8.49 8.11 11.75
N ASP A 164 7.43 8.91 11.69
CA ASP A 164 7.10 9.92 12.70
C ASP A 164 6.88 9.29 14.09
N ILE A 165 6.17 8.16 14.16
CA ILE A 165 5.99 7.41 15.41
C ILE A 165 7.34 6.94 15.96
N SER A 166 8.20 6.42 15.09
CA SER A 166 9.54 5.96 15.47
C SER A 166 10.38 7.11 16.00
N PHE A 167 10.43 8.24 15.28
CA PHE A 167 11.13 9.46 15.68
C PHE A 167 10.69 9.94 17.08
N GLN A 168 9.38 10.06 17.30
CA GLN A 168 8.84 10.50 18.59
C GLN A 168 9.14 9.51 19.73
N ARG A 169 9.07 8.20 19.48
CA ARG A 169 9.39 7.17 20.48
C ARG A 169 10.88 7.14 20.84
N ASN A 170 11.75 7.56 19.91
CA ASN A 170 13.19 7.65 20.13
C ASN A 170 13.61 9.00 20.76
N GLY A 171 12.65 9.81 21.22
CA GLY A 171 12.91 11.07 21.94
C GLY A 171 12.96 12.31 21.05
N GLY A 172 12.62 12.19 19.76
CA GLY A 172 12.39 13.34 18.88
C GLY A 172 11.21 14.17 19.37
N THR A 173 11.36 15.49 19.39
CA THR A 173 10.32 16.43 19.89
C THR A 173 10.03 17.59 18.95
N ALA A 174 10.92 17.86 17.99
CA ALA A 174 10.74 18.89 16.98
C ALA A 174 9.70 18.41 15.95
N ILE A 175 8.52 19.03 15.92
CA ILE A 175 7.46 18.66 14.96
C ILE A 175 7.89 19.00 13.53
N GLU A 176 8.68 20.05 13.34
CA GLU A 176 9.26 20.43 12.06
C GLU A 176 10.20 19.36 11.46
N GLU A 177 10.73 18.44 12.26
CA GLU A 177 11.56 17.32 11.79
C GLU A 177 10.74 16.08 11.40
N THR A 178 9.43 16.11 11.63
CA THR A 178 8.51 15.03 11.24
C THR A 178 8.10 15.15 9.78
N LEU A 179 7.82 14.03 9.14
CA LEU A 179 7.47 13.95 7.72
C LEU A 179 5.99 14.29 7.45
N CYS A 180 5.09 13.94 8.37
CA CYS A 180 3.65 14.18 8.22
C CYS A 180 3.16 15.26 9.17
N LEU A 181 3.53 15.21 10.46
CA LEU A 181 2.93 16.09 11.46
C LEU A 181 3.32 17.57 11.26
N SER A 182 4.46 17.83 10.62
CA SER A 182 4.89 19.18 10.21
C SER A 182 3.95 19.84 9.19
N GLN A 183 3.15 19.05 8.48
CA GLN A 183 2.19 19.52 7.46
C GLN A 183 0.76 19.68 8.01
N LEU A 184 0.53 19.29 9.27
CA LEU A 184 -0.73 19.52 9.95
C LEU A 184 -0.83 20.97 10.45
N PRO A 185 -2.04 21.46 10.80
CA PRO A 185 -2.24 22.83 11.30
C PRO A 185 -1.25 23.23 12.40
N GLU A 186 -0.44 24.27 12.16
CA GLU A 186 0.64 24.68 13.07
C GLU A 186 0.14 25.08 14.47
N ALA A 187 -1.07 25.67 14.54
CA ALA A 187 -1.67 26.12 15.79
C ALA A 187 -1.90 25.01 16.83
N PHE A 188 -1.84 23.74 16.42
CA PHE A 188 -2.13 22.58 17.24
C PHE A 188 -0.92 21.67 17.49
N GLN A 189 0.29 22.09 17.10
CA GLN A 189 1.50 21.28 17.19
C GLN A 189 1.79 20.72 18.59
N GLU A 190 1.44 21.45 19.65
CA GLU A 190 1.61 20.99 21.04
C GLU A 190 0.85 19.69 21.35
N HIS A 191 -0.16 19.35 20.55
CA HIS A 191 -0.98 18.15 20.71
C HIS A 191 -0.51 16.95 19.88
N TYR A 192 0.45 17.13 18.97
CA TYR A 192 0.96 16.08 18.09
C TYR A 192 1.95 15.16 18.81
N THR A 193 1.42 14.46 19.82
CA THR A 193 2.14 13.46 20.61
C THR A 193 2.22 12.12 19.88
N SER A 194 3.06 11.18 20.36
CA SER A 194 3.10 9.83 19.81
C SER A 194 1.77 9.07 19.88
N GLY A 195 0.94 9.36 20.87
CA GLY A 195 -0.43 8.83 20.96
C GLY A 195 -1.35 9.43 19.89
N PHE A 196 -1.24 10.75 19.65
CA PHE A 196 -1.94 11.40 18.54
C PHE A 196 -1.54 10.78 17.20
N THR A 197 -0.25 10.62 16.92
CA THR A 197 0.25 10.06 15.65
C THR A 197 -0.22 8.62 15.43
N GLN A 198 -0.27 7.80 16.49
CA GLN A 198 -0.81 6.44 16.40
C GLN A 198 -2.31 6.43 16.06
N ARG A 199 -3.11 7.33 16.66
CA ARG A 199 -4.52 7.48 16.31
C ARG A 199 -4.70 8.00 14.88
N PHE A 200 -3.85 8.94 14.47
CA PHE A 200 -3.85 9.49 13.12
C PHE A 200 -3.50 8.43 12.07
N LEU A 201 -2.55 7.54 12.35
CA LEU A 201 -2.25 6.37 11.53
C LEU A 201 -3.45 5.40 11.45
N ALA A 202 -4.12 5.12 12.56
CA ALA A 202 -5.30 4.25 12.55
C ALA A 202 -6.43 4.84 11.68
N ILE A 203 -6.65 6.15 11.76
CA ILE A 203 -7.58 6.86 10.88
C ILE A 203 -7.15 6.82 9.42
N THR A 204 -5.84 6.93 9.15
CA THR A 204 -5.28 6.80 7.80
C THR A 204 -5.61 5.43 7.22
N MET A 205 -5.41 4.35 7.99
CA MET A 205 -5.75 3.00 7.56
C MET A 205 -7.25 2.83 7.24
N ASP A 206 -8.13 3.46 8.02
CA ASP A 206 -9.57 3.47 7.73
C ASP A 206 -9.89 4.20 6.41
N LEU A 207 -9.21 5.31 6.12
CA LEU A 207 -9.35 6.00 4.83
C LEU A 207 -8.91 5.09 3.69
N GLY A 208 -7.76 4.42 3.81
CA GLY A 208 -7.29 3.45 2.82
C GLY A 208 -8.28 2.33 2.57
N HIS A 209 -8.90 1.80 3.64
CA HIS A 209 -9.99 0.83 3.50
C HIS A 209 -11.19 1.40 2.73
N SER A 210 -11.61 2.65 3.01
CA SER A 210 -12.69 3.35 2.30
C SER A 210 -12.38 3.49 0.80
N LEU A 211 -11.14 3.87 0.44
CA LEU A 211 -10.69 4.03 -0.96
C LEU A 211 -10.87 2.75 -1.80
N VAL A 212 -10.63 1.58 -1.20
CA VAL A 212 -10.64 0.29 -1.94
C VAL A 212 -11.94 -0.51 -1.79
N SER A 213 -12.73 -0.28 -0.74
CA SER A 213 -13.93 -1.08 -0.44
C SER A 213 -15.25 -0.43 -0.89
N GLY A 214 -15.17 0.78 -1.44
CA GLY A 214 -16.31 1.62 -1.80
C GLY A 214 -16.24 2.92 -1.03
N PHE A 215 -15.77 3.97 -1.71
CA PHE A 215 -15.48 5.24 -1.07
C PHE A 215 -16.71 5.83 -0.37
N SER A 216 -16.47 6.28 0.85
CA SER A 216 -17.34 7.15 1.62
C SER A 216 -16.55 8.38 2.07
N HIS A 217 -17.22 9.54 2.09
CA HIS A 217 -16.62 10.79 2.55
C HIS A 217 -15.99 10.64 3.95
N PRO A 218 -14.94 11.42 4.26
CA PRO A 218 -14.25 11.41 5.55
C PRO A 218 -15.20 11.36 6.75
N SER A 219 -15.00 10.42 7.66
CA SER A 219 -15.87 10.17 8.81
C SER A 219 -15.62 11.07 10.00
N CYS A 220 -14.54 11.84 10.00
CA CYS A 220 -14.17 12.82 11.01
C CYS A 220 -13.15 13.82 10.44
N VAL A 221 -12.89 14.92 11.15
CA VAL A 221 -11.91 15.95 10.74
C VAL A 221 -10.52 15.36 10.56
N ALA A 222 -10.11 14.38 11.36
CA ALA A 222 -8.82 13.72 11.18
C ALA A 222 -8.73 13.00 9.83
N GLN A 223 -9.80 12.37 9.33
CA GLN A 223 -9.81 11.78 7.98
C GLN A 223 -9.72 12.86 6.90
N GLU A 224 -10.33 14.01 7.11
CA GLU A 224 -10.24 15.13 6.17
C GLU A 224 -8.81 15.63 6.05
N LEU A 225 -8.13 15.79 7.19
CA LEU A 225 -6.72 16.17 7.25
C LEU A 225 -5.82 15.12 6.59
N VAL A 226 -6.08 13.82 6.81
CA VAL A 226 -5.34 12.75 6.10
C VAL A 226 -5.51 12.91 4.60
N LEU A 227 -6.74 13.07 4.11
CA LEU A 227 -7.01 13.19 2.68
C LEU A 227 -6.33 14.42 2.07
N ARG A 228 -6.34 15.56 2.77
CA ARG A 228 -5.56 16.75 2.39
C ARG A 228 -4.07 16.45 2.27
N LEU A 229 -3.49 15.72 3.23
CA LEU A 229 -2.07 15.34 3.16
C LEU A 229 -1.77 14.42 1.98
N VAL A 230 -2.72 13.54 1.60
CA VAL A 230 -2.61 12.73 0.38
C VAL A 230 -2.58 13.65 -0.85
N PHE A 231 -3.47 14.62 -0.97
CA PHE A 231 -3.48 15.56 -2.12
C PHE A 231 -2.21 16.41 -2.18
N ASN A 232 -1.71 16.91 -1.04
CA ASN A 232 -0.44 17.63 -1.02
C ASN A 232 0.73 16.76 -1.52
N ARG A 233 0.71 15.45 -1.26
CA ARG A 233 1.72 14.52 -1.78
C ARG A 233 1.56 14.25 -3.27
N MET A 234 0.34 14.26 -3.79
CA MET A 234 0.10 14.18 -5.24
C MET A 234 0.66 15.42 -5.96
N GLU A 235 0.49 16.62 -5.41
CA GLU A 235 1.14 17.83 -5.95
C GLU A 235 2.66 17.69 -5.95
N LEU A 236 3.25 17.21 -4.85
CA LEU A 236 4.69 16.96 -4.79
C LEU A 236 5.15 15.91 -5.80
N LEU A 237 4.32 14.89 -6.06
CA LEU A 237 4.61 13.85 -7.05
C LEU A 237 4.60 14.43 -8.48
N GLU A 238 3.61 15.24 -8.82
CA GLU A 238 3.51 15.95 -10.09
C GLU A 238 4.71 16.90 -10.30
N ASP A 239 5.10 17.64 -9.26
CA ASP A 239 6.28 18.52 -9.27
C ASP A 239 7.59 17.74 -9.47
N LEU A 240 7.69 16.54 -8.89
CA LEU A 240 8.90 15.71 -8.94
C LEU A 240 9.05 14.97 -10.27
N TYR A 241 7.95 14.51 -10.85
CA TYR A 241 7.91 13.74 -12.08
C TYR A 241 7.22 14.54 -13.18
N THR A 242 7.98 15.37 -13.90
CA THR A 242 7.45 16.21 -14.99
C THR A 242 6.83 15.45 -16.16
N GLU A 243 7.01 14.13 -16.23
CA GLU A 243 6.40 13.24 -17.21
C GLU A 243 5.05 12.66 -16.71
N LEU A 244 4.72 12.84 -15.43
CA LEU A 244 3.43 12.47 -14.88
C LEU A 244 2.39 13.53 -15.27
N GLU A 245 1.59 13.24 -16.29
CA GLU A 245 0.55 14.13 -16.77
C GLU A 245 -0.77 13.88 -16.02
N LEU A 246 -0.95 14.54 -14.88
CA LEU A 246 -2.26 14.62 -14.22
C LEU A 246 -3.13 15.68 -14.92
N PRO A 247 -4.48 15.56 -14.89
CA PRO A 247 -5.36 16.62 -15.39
C PRO A 247 -5.11 17.96 -14.69
N ASP A 248 -5.06 19.09 -15.41
CA ASP A 248 -4.75 20.42 -14.85
C ASP A 248 -5.61 20.82 -13.63
N ASP A 249 -6.83 20.30 -13.53
CA ASP A 249 -7.81 20.58 -12.46
C ASP A 249 -8.02 19.40 -11.50
N TRP A 250 -7.13 18.41 -11.52
CA TRP A 250 -7.27 17.16 -10.76
C TRP A 250 -7.55 17.40 -9.28
N ARG A 251 -6.88 18.40 -8.67
CA ARG A 251 -7.03 18.69 -7.25
C ARG A 251 -8.43 19.19 -6.92
N SER A 252 -8.90 20.20 -7.66
CA SER A 252 -10.26 20.74 -7.47
C SER A 252 -11.31 19.64 -7.70
N MET A 253 -11.10 18.81 -8.72
CA MET A 253 -11.99 17.69 -9.03
C MET A 253 -12.05 16.68 -7.88
N LEU A 254 -10.91 16.28 -7.32
CA LEU A 254 -10.88 15.35 -6.19
C LEU A 254 -11.41 15.98 -4.90
N GLU A 255 -11.16 17.28 -4.67
CA GLU A 255 -11.71 17.98 -3.52
C GLU A 255 -13.25 18.00 -3.55
N ASP A 256 -13.85 18.38 -4.69
CA ASP A 256 -15.30 18.38 -4.88
C ASP A 256 -15.92 16.98 -4.78
N LEU A 257 -15.14 15.94 -5.09
CA LEU A 257 -15.60 14.56 -5.15
C LEU A 257 -15.48 13.83 -3.81
N MET A 258 -14.41 14.10 -3.07
CA MET A 258 -14.01 13.30 -1.92
C MET A 258 -14.31 13.99 -0.59
N PHE A 259 -14.43 15.32 -0.58
CA PHE A 259 -14.89 16.06 0.59
C PHE A 259 -16.39 16.37 0.50
N GLU A 260 -17.07 16.35 1.65
CA GLU A 260 -18.45 16.86 1.74
C GLU A 260 -18.46 18.39 1.85
N ASP A 261 -17.46 18.94 2.53
CA ASP A 261 -17.15 20.36 2.66
C ASP A 261 -15.64 20.55 2.91
N THR A 262 -15.20 21.81 2.95
CA THR A 262 -13.79 22.16 3.16
C THR A 262 -13.56 22.91 4.47
N ASP A 263 -14.38 22.64 5.50
CA ASP A 263 -14.27 23.34 6.79
C ASP A 263 -12.91 23.13 7.47
N HIS A 264 -12.28 21.97 7.26
CA HIS A 264 -10.95 21.66 7.77
C HIS A 264 -9.86 22.65 7.30
N GLU A 265 -10.07 23.35 6.18
CA GLU A 265 -9.15 24.40 5.71
C GLU A 265 -9.03 25.57 6.69
N PHE A 266 -10.07 25.86 7.47
CA PHE A 266 -10.04 26.93 8.49
C PHE A 266 -9.01 26.67 9.59
N LEU A 267 -8.59 25.42 9.80
CA LEU A 267 -7.54 25.07 10.76
C LEU A 267 -6.17 25.63 10.36
N TYR A 268 -5.96 25.88 9.06
CA TYR A 268 -4.69 26.39 8.52
C TYR A 268 -4.63 27.93 8.47
N ASP A 269 -5.76 28.62 8.65
CA ASP A 269 -5.80 30.08 8.73
C ASP A 269 -5.95 30.55 10.19
N PRO A 270 -4.91 31.16 10.79
CA PRO A 270 -4.97 31.66 12.16
C PRO A 270 -6.12 32.64 12.43
N SER A 271 -6.63 33.33 11.39
CA SER A 271 -7.75 34.27 11.51
C SER A 271 -9.12 33.59 11.60
N MET A 272 -9.20 32.32 11.20
CA MET A 272 -10.42 31.50 11.21
C MET A 272 -10.48 30.53 12.40
N LEU A 273 -9.43 30.45 13.22
CA LEU A 273 -9.41 29.57 14.39
C LEU A 273 -10.57 29.90 15.36
N GLY A 274 -11.28 28.85 15.76
CA GLY A 274 -12.46 28.93 16.64
C GLY A 274 -13.77 29.27 15.93
N ILE A 275 -13.79 29.39 14.60
CA ILE A 275 -15.01 29.67 13.83
C ILE A 275 -16.10 28.62 14.02
N GLY A 276 -15.73 27.33 14.08
CA GLY A 276 -16.66 26.21 14.31
C GLY A 276 -17.35 26.24 15.68
N SER A 277 -16.74 26.91 16.66
CA SER A 277 -17.23 26.98 18.06
C SER A 277 -17.83 28.35 18.41
N ASP A 278 -17.70 29.38 17.56
CA ASP A 278 -18.27 30.71 17.80
C ASP A 278 -19.77 30.73 17.45
N PRO A 279 -20.67 31.01 18.42
CA PRO A 279 -22.12 31.06 18.20
C PRO A 279 -22.57 32.03 17.11
N LYS A 280 -21.76 33.04 16.76
CA LYS A 280 -22.05 33.99 15.68
C LYS A 280 -22.07 33.30 14.31
N PHE A 281 -21.27 32.26 14.13
CA PHE A 281 -21.13 31.53 12.86
C PHE A 281 -21.93 30.22 12.83
N ALA A 282 -22.71 29.93 13.87
CA ALA A 282 -23.57 28.74 13.93
C ALA A 282 -24.54 28.60 12.73
N HIS A 283 -24.88 29.70 12.06
CA HIS A 283 -25.72 29.69 10.86
C HIS A 283 -25.01 29.18 9.60
N MET A 284 -23.67 29.17 9.58
CA MET A 284 -22.84 28.65 8.50
C MET A 284 -22.75 27.12 8.52
N ARG A 285 -23.17 26.49 9.63
CA ARG A 285 -23.13 25.03 9.84
C ARG A 285 -21.73 24.43 9.77
N VAL A 286 -20.72 25.22 10.11
CA VAL A 286 -19.33 24.75 10.21
C VAL A 286 -19.24 23.64 11.24
N VAL A 287 -18.53 22.57 10.91
CA VAL A 287 -18.31 21.44 11.84
C VAL A 287 -17.51 21.88 13.07
N ASN A 288 -17.57 21.11 14.17
CA ASN A 288 -16.68 21.39 15.30
C ASN A 288 -15.23 21.09 14.91
N LEU A 289 -14.39 22.12 14.96
CA LEU A 289 -12.97 22.05 14.60
C LEU A 289 -12.04 22.00 15.82
N ASP A 290 -12.60 21.90 17.03
CA ASP A 290 -11.82 21.71 18.26
C ASP A 290 -11.01 20.41 18.18
N ILE A 291 -9.72 20.48 18.55
CA ILE A 291 -8.80 19.34 18.40
C ILE A 291 -9.24 18.07 19.16
N ALA A 292 -9.96 18.25 20.27
CA ALA A 292 -10.52 17.16 21.04
C ALA A 292 -11.52 16.32 20.24
N ASP A 293 -12.16 16.91 19.23
CA ASP A 293 -13.17 16.30 18.39
C ASP A 293 -12.64 15.83 17.02
N TRP A 294 -11.35 16.00 16.72
CA TRP A 294 -10.82 15.60 15.41
C TRP A 294 -11.02 14.12 15.09
N PHE A 295 -11.01 13.26 16.12
CA PHE A 295 -11.25 11.83 15.99
C PHE A 295 -12.70 11.42 16.29
N THR A 296 -13.56 12.38 16.64
CA THR A 296 -14.99 12.12 16.89
C THR A 296 -15.69 11.92 15.54
N PRO A 297 -16.46 10.84 15.36
CA PRO A 297 -17.17 10.61 14.10
C PRO A 297 -18.23 11.68 13.87
N PHE A 298 -18.37 12.10 12.62
CA PHE A 298 -19.53 12.87 12.17
C PHE A 298 -20.83 12.05 12.32
N ALA A 299 -21.96 12.75 12.27
CA ALA A 299 -23.27 12.12 12.46
C ALA A 299 -23.45 10.93 11.48
N ASP A 300 -23.94 9.81 12.01
CA ASP A 300 -24.20 8.57 11.28
C ASP A 300 -22.97 7.87 10.67
N ARG A 301 -21.74 8.25 11.09
CA ARG A 301 -20.48 7.62 10.66
C ARG A 301 -19.79 6.88 11.82
N THR A 302 -18.78 6.08 11.48
CA THR A 302 -17.96 5.34 12.44
C THR A 302 -16.49 5.53 12.12
N VAL A 303 -15.64 5.50 13.15
CA VAL A 303 -14.18 5.58 13.03
C VAL A 303 -13.54 4.38 13.71
N ASN A 304 -12.26 4.15 13.43
CA ASN A 304 -11.47 3.09 14.03
C ASN A 304 -11.62 3.09 15.56
N PRO A 305 -11.92 1.95 16.19
CA PRO A 305 -12.00 1.88 17.66
C PRO A 305 -10.70 2.27 18.36
N TYR A 306 -9.55 2.16 17.70
CA TYR A 306 -8.27 2.60 18.23
C TYR A 306 -8.12 4.13 18.22
N ALA A 307 -8.70 4.80 17.22
CA ALA A 307 -8.65 6.24 17.08
C ALA A 307 -9.71 6.95 17.91
N HIS A 308 -10.86 6.31 18.09
CA HIS A 308 -11.93 6.81 18.95
C HIS A 308 -11.46 6.81 20.42
N ASP A 309 -11.68 7.90 21.15
CA ASP A 309 -11.54 7.92 22.61
C ASP A 309 -12.66 7.08 23.25
N ALA A 310 -12.53 5.75 23.17
CA ALA A 310 -13.44 4.78 23.78
C ALA A 310 -12.97 4.29 25.16
N LEU A 311 -11.95 4.92 25.74
CA LEU A 311 -11.57 4.72 27.14
C LEU A 311 -11.74 6.04 27.88
N GLY A 312 -12.96 6.26 28.35
CA GLY A 312 -13.28 7.42 29.18
C GLY A 312 -12.28 7.58 30.32
N THR A 313 -11.82 8.81 30.49
CA THR A 313 -11.38 9.42 31.76
C THR A 313 -11.01 8.43 32.86
N THR A 314 -9.73 8.11 32.97
CA THR A 314 -9.13 7.84 34.29
C THR A 314 -8.08 8.90 34.53
N ASP A 315 -8.54 10.03 35.06
CA ASP A 315 -7.78 10.85 36.00
C ASP A 315 -7.58 10.06 37.32
#